data_AF-A0A9P4HXS5-F1
#
_entry.id   AF-A0A9P4HXS5-F1
#
_cell.length_a   1.000
_cell.length_b   1.000
_cell.length_c   1.000
_cell.angle_alpha   90.00
_cell.angle_beta   90.00
_cell.angle_gamma   90.00
#
_symmetry.space_group_name_H-M   'P 1'
#
loop_
_entity.id
_entity.type
_entity.pdbx_description
1 polymer ?
#
loop_
_entity_poly.entity_id
_entity_poly.type
_entity_poly.pdbx_seq_one_letter_code
_entity_poly.pdbx_strand_id
1 'polypeptide(L)'
;MLRLLCTLLFLFRGVHAADPVRPYPLADSYLASTSILDHSAYIQDFDDPQWYLDNIPFVDFPDQSITDVYYYRTSVIKRHLKYAHEGHGWIFTEFIHPVSWASKFQTIPDSAPHQIVEGRWLRDLNYAKDFITTYTRGGVEIISGISYTHYIQDAILEHAQATGDSSFLISQLDGMIKTYNLWDVQLNTDTGLYHRTPLSDAQEYSLPGYVTGGPGGGPMQEWVDVGNDYNTIWLGPETYRPNFNAYMVANARAISSVAQLAGNASLAQEWNDRAATLYNNMRDLLFDNDLKFWIDVVEGTNLAVTGRELIGYFPFRFGVGMDNDAVQGLEAGLTPEAFLSEYGPTTLEQSNPYYDAFKNTTYCCMWNGQSWPFSTSVYLGTLARLARGNQSAVVTKDLFYQEFKKYALTNYKDGVPYTAESHYPTIDKWSGDTTNHSEHYLHSTYLDNVFTNLIGIIPTLDDRLEMRPLVPDNWTYFAVENLPYHG
;
A
#
# COMPACT_ATOMS: atom_id res chain seq x y z
N MET A 1 54.36 -5.22 54.99
CA MET A 1 53.82 -6.29 54.13
C MET A 1 52.61 -5.75 53.39
N LEU A 2 52.78 -5.34 52.12
CA LEU A 2 51.66 -4.99 51.24
C LEU A 2 52.00 -5.59 49.87
N ARG A 3 51.22 -6.57 49.44
CA ARG A 3 51.41 -7.32 48.19
C ARG A 3 50.85 -6.50 47.03
N LEU A 4 51.66 -6.32 45.99
CA LEU A 4 51.22 -5.95 44.65
C LEU A 4 50.33 -7.09 44.10
N LEU A 5 49.10 -6.79 43.71
CA LEU A 5 48.31 -7.64 42.83
C LEU A 5 48.24 -6.96 41.46
N CYS A 6 48.91 -7.55 40.46
CA CYS A 6 48.66 -7.28 39.05
C CYS A 6 47.37 -7.99 38.65
N THR A 7 46.31 -7.22 38.37
CA THR A 7 45.10 -7.75 37.74
C THR A 7 45.29 -7.68 36.23
N LEU A 8 45.53 -8.82 35.58
CA LEU A 8 45.37 -8.96 34.13
C LEU A 8 43.89 -8.79 33.79
N LEU A 9 43.53 -7.71 33.10
CA LEU A 9 42.27 -7.64 32.36
C LEU A 9 42.38 -8.53 31.12
N PHE A 10 41.72 -9.67 31.15
CA PHE A 10 41.41 -10.42 29.93
C PHE A 10 40.33 -9.65 29.17
N LEU A 11 40.70 -9.07 28.03
CA LEU A 11 39.78 -8.67 26.98
C LEU A 11 39.10 -9.94 26.45
N PHE A 12 37.89 -10.23 26.90
CA PHE A 12 37.00 -11.15 26.19
C PHE A 12 36.64 -10.48 24.86
N ARG A 13 37.27 -10.91 23.77
CA ARG A 13 36.67 -10.78 22.44
C ARG A 13 35.37 -11.56 22.48
N GLY A 14 34.24 -10.87 22.29
CA GLY A 14 32.94 -11.51 22.13
C GLY A 14 33.06 -12.60 21.07
N VAL A 15 32.78 -13.83 21.45
CA VAL A 15 32.55 -14.91 20.51
C VAL A 15 31.24 -14.54 19.82
N HIS A 16 31.27 -14.21 18.53
CA HIS A 16 30.05 -14.10 17.74
C HIS A 16 29.26 -15.38 17.96
N ALA A 17 28.04 -15.26 18.48
CA ALA A 17 27.13 -16.39 18.55
C ALA A 17 26.99 -16.92 17.12
N ALA A 18 27.39 -18.17 16.90
CA ALA A 18 27.17 -18.81 15.61
C ALA A 18 25.65 -18.90 15.40
N ASP A 19 25.19 -18.49 14.21
CA ASP A 19 23.79 -18.62 13.81
C ASP A 19 23.31 -20.07 14.07
N PRO A 20 22.09 -20.28 14.58
CA PRO A 20 21.55 -21.61 14.79
C PRO A 20 21.60 -22.46 13.51
N VAL A 21 21.85 -23.76 13.68
CA VAL A 21 21.98 -24.72 12.57
C VAL A 21 20.65 -24.78 11.80
N ARG A 22 20.66 -24.30 10.55
CA ARG A 22 19.48 -24.32 9.69
C ARG A 22 19.16 -25.75 9.21
N PRO A 23 17.89 -26.20 9.25
CA PRO A 23 17.49 -27.50 8.71
C PRO A 23 17.56 -27.55 7.17
N TYR A 24 17.52 -26.37 6.51
CA TYR A 24 17.60 -26.20 5.06
C TYR A 24 18.49 -25.00 4.70
N PRO A 25 19.17 -25.00 3.55
CA PRO A 25 19.90 -23.82 3.08
C PRO A 25 18.94 -22.67 2.74
N LEU A 26 19.43 -21.43 2.77
CA LEU A 26 18.64 -20.26 2.33
C LEU A 26 18.17 -20.45 0.89
N ALA A 27 16.98 -19.92 0.61
CA ALA A 27 16.40 -19.89 -0.74
C ALA A 27 17.38 -19.27 -1.77
N ASP A 28 18.21 -18.34 -1.32
CA ASP A 28 19.20 -17.62 -2.11
C ASP A 28 20.65 -17.93 -1.69
N SER A 29 20.90 -19.08 -1.06
CA SER A 29 22.24 -19.50 -0.62
C SER A 29 23.30 -19.62 -1.72
N TYR A 30 22.87 -19.57 -2.98
CA TYR A 30 23.73 -19.50 -4.16
C TYR A 30 24.27 -18.09 -4.44
N LEU A 31 23.72 -17.07 -3.80
CA LEU A 31 24.13 -15.67 -3.91
C LEU A 31 25.14 -15.28 -2.83
N ALA A 32 26.01 -14.33 -3.15
CA ALA A 32 26.90 -13.73 -2.18
C ALA A 32 26.13 -12.72 -1.33
N SER A 33 26.21 -12.85 0.00
CA SER A 33 25.75 -11.84 0.95
C SER A 33 26.93 -11.06 1.53
N THR A 34 26.64 -9.88 2.06
CA THR A 34 27.59 -9.08 2.85
C THR A 34 27.18 -9.03 4.33
N SER A 35 28.12 -8.65 5.20
CA SER A 35 27.94 -8.48 6.65
C SER A 35 28.64 -7.19 7.14
N ILE A 36 28.32 -6.08 6.47
CA ILE A 36 28.81 -4.74 6.80
C ILE A 36 28.10 -4.23 8.06
N LEU A 37 26.78 -4.41 8.13
CA LEU A 37 25.97 -4.10 9.30
C LEU A 37 26.00 -5.27 10.31
N ASP A 38 25.91 -4.95 11.60
CA ASP A 38 25.72 -5.95 12.66
C ASP A 38 24.26 -6.42 12.67
N HIS A 39 23.91 -7.36 11.78
CA HIS A 39 22.54 -7.81 11.58
C HIS A 39 21.89 -8.29 12.88
N SER A 40 22.61 -9.05 13.71
CA SER A 40 22.09 -9.60 14.96
C SER A 40 21.70 -8.51 15.95
N ALA A 41 22.40 -7.37 15.97
CA ALA A 41 22.08 -6.27 16.89
C ALA A 41 20.68 -5.66 16.64
N TYR A 42 20.19 -5.66 15.40
CA TYR A 42 18.89 -5.09 15.05
C TYR A 42 17.69 -5.96 15.43
N ILE A 43 17.90 -7.26 15.62
CA ILE A 43 16.82 -8.26 15.76
C ILE A 43 16.99 -9.14 16.99
N GLN A 44 17.96 -8.85 17.87
CA GLN A 44 18.26 -9.68 19.05
C GLN A 44 17.05 -9.89 19.97
N ASP A 45 16.14 -8.92 20.02
CA ASP A 45 14.94 -8.93 20.86
C ASP A 45 13.69 -9.44 20.12
N PHE A 46 13.83 -9.87 18.85
CA PHE A 46 12.72 -10.37 18.05
C PHE A 46 12.48 -11.86 18.32
N ASP A 47 11.21 -12.27 18.26
CA ASP A 47 10.85 -13.68 18.32
C ASP A 47 11.35 -14.42 17.08
N ASP A 48 12.17 -15.46 17.27
CA ASP A 48 12.80 -16.24 16.19
C ASP A 48 13.63 -15.33 15.24
N PRO A 49 14.78 -14.81 15.74
CA PRO A 49 15.65 -13.91 14.99
C PRO A 49 16.21 -14.54 13.70
N GLN A 50 16.31 -15.88 13.66
CA GLN A 50 16.83 -16.58 12.49
C GLN A 50 15.99 -16.33 11.24
N TRP A 51 14.67 -16.28 11.36
CA TRP A 51 13.82 -15.94 10.21
C TRP A 51 14.16 -14.58 9.60
N TYR A 52 14.51 -13.59 10.43
CA TYR A 52 14.86 -12.25 9.94
C TYR A 52 16.21 -12.25 9.23
N LEU A 53 17.22 -12.90 9.82
CA LEU A 53 18.53 -13.11 9.15
C LEU A 53 18.37 -13.77 7.78
N ASP A 54 17.38 -14.65 7.64
CA ASP A 54 17.14 -15.43 6.44
C ASP A 54 16.35 -14.67 5.37
N ASN A 55 15.49 -13.72 5.77
CA ASN A 55 14.45 -13.21 4.90
C ASN A 55 14.43 -11.71 4.70
N ILE A 56 15.01 -10.89 5.58
CA ILE A 56 14.90 -9.43 5.45
C ILE A 56 16.21 -8.81 4.94
N PRO A 57 16.11 -7.72 4.18
CA PRO A 57 17.22 -6.79 4.01
C PRO A 57 17.50 -6.07 5.34
N PHE A 58 18.73 -5.63 5.55
CA PHE A 58 19.12 -4.83 6.72
C PHE A 58 19.37 -3.39 6.31
N VAL A 59 18.92 -2.44 7.14
CA VAL A 59 19.03 -1.02 6.84
C VAL A 59 19.61 -0.26 8.02
N ASP A 60 20.35 0.81 7.73
CA ASP A 60 20.84 1.75 8.74
C ASP A 60 20.69 3.17 8.21
N PHE A 61 19.91 3.98 8.93
CA PHE A 61 19.58 5.36 8.56
C PHE A 61 19.93 6.32 9.70
N PRO A 62 20.34 7.56 9.39
CA PRO A 62 20.54 8.60 10.40
C PRO A 62 19.28 8.93 11.21
N ASP A 63 18.11 8.63 10.66
CA ASP A 63 16.82 8.85 11.28
C ASP A 63 16.32 7.58 11.97
N GLN A 64 16.52 7.52 13.29
CA GLN A 64 16.18 6.35 14.09
C GLN A 64 14.70 5.99 14.02
N SER A 65 13.78 6.96 13.87
CA SER A 65 12.36 6.61 13.86
C SER A 65 11.95 5.84 12.61
N ILE A 66 12.65 6.07 11.48
CA ILE A 66 12.44 5.32 10.24
C ILE A 66 13.02 3.91 10.39
N THR A 67 14.22 3.80 10.98
CA THR A 67 14.86 2.51 11.26
C THR A 67 14.02 1.63 12.19
N ASP A 68 13.54 2.19 13.30
CA ASP A 68 12.72 1.48 14.29
C ASP A 68 11.41 0.95 13.68
N VAL A 69 10.73 1.79 12.89
CA VAL A 69 9.50 1.38 12.21
C VAL A 69 9.79 0.37 11.11
N TYR A 70 10.89 0.49 10.37
CA TYR A 70 11.29 -0.52 9.38
C TYR A 70 11.39 -1.91 10.00
N TYR A 71 12.19 -2.06 11.07
CA TYR A 71 12.37 -3.36 11.72
C TYR A 71 11.07 -3.84 12.36
N TYR A 72 10.31 -2.97 13.01
CA TYR A 72 8.98 -3.31 13.50
C TYR A 72 8.05 -3.80 12.36
N ARG A 73 8.02 -3.14 11.20
CA ARG A 73 7.18 -3.53 10.06
C ARG A 73 7.61 -4.87 9.45
N THR A 74 8.89 -5.23 9.50
CA THR A 74 9.30 -6.61 9.15
C THR A 74 8.69 -7.65 10.11
N SER A 75 8.57 -7.32 11.39
CA SER A 75 7.93 -8.18 12.37
C SER A 75 6.41 -8.27 12.17
N VAL A 76 5.78 -7.20 11.69
CA VAL A 76 4.38 -7.24 11.25
C VAL A 76 4.21 -8.24 10.10
N ILE A 77 5.01 -8.14 9.04
CA ILE A 77 4.95 -9.09 7.91
C ILE A 77 5.06 -10.55 8.41
N LYS A 78 6.02 -10.85 9.28
CA LYS A 78 6.20 -12.18 9.86
C LYS A 78 4.97 -12.68 10.63
N ARG A 79 4.29 -11.80 11.40
CA ARG A 79 3.08 -12.17 12.17
C ARG A 79 1.92 -12.57 11.27
N HIS A 80 1.82 -11.94 10.10
CA HIS A 80 0.75 -12.14 9.12
C HIS A 80 1.04 -13.25 8.11
N LEU A 81 2.29 -13.69 8.02
CA LEU A 81 2.68 -14.82 7.21
C LEU A 81 2.15 -16.13 7.83
N LYS A 82 1.26 -16.82 7.11
CA LYS A 82 0.67 -18.11 7.53
C LYS A 82 0.86 -19.15 6.44
N TYR A 83 1.21 -20.36 6.83
CA TYR A 83 1.16 -21.50 5.92
C TYR A 83 -0.28 -22.01 5.87
N ALA A 84 -0.95 -21.89 4.72
CA ALA A 84 -2.35 -22.27 4.56
C ALA A 84 -2.52 -23.80 4.64
N HIS A 85 -1.95 -24.52 3.67
CA HIS A 85 -1.74 -25.97 3.68
C HIS A 85 -0.96 -26.40 2.42
N GLU A 86 -0.60 -27.68 2.34
CA GLU A 86 0.04 -28.29 1.17
C GLU A 86 -0.77 -28.01 -0.11
N GLY A 87 -0.10 -27.49 -1.14
CA GLY A 87 -0.70 -27.15 -2.44
C GLY A 87 -1.13 -25.68 -2.60
N HIS A 88 -1.30 -24.92 -1.51
CA HIS A 88 -1.49 -23.47 -1.56
C HIS A 88 -0.26 -22.71 -1.05
N GLY A 89 0.45 -23.28 -0.06
CA GLY A 89 1.66 -22.68 0.48
C GLY A 89 1.37 -21.52 1.43
N TRP A 90 2.17 -20.45 1.32
CA TRP A 90 2.09 -19.28 2.19
C TRP A 90 1.04 -18.25 1.76
N ILE A 91 0.41 -17.62 2.76
CA ILE A 91 -0.50 -16.49 2.59
C ILE A 91 -0.16 -15.37 3.58
N PHE A 92 -0.66 -14.17 3.29
CA PHE A 92 -0.67 -13.05 4.21
C PHE A 92 -2.11 -12.81 4.69
N THR A 93 -2.30 -12.65 6.00
CA THR A 93 -3.56 -12.13 6.55
C THR A 93 -3.50 -10.62 6.71
N GLU A 94 -4.64 -9.96 6.77
CA GLU A 94 -4.72 -8.52 7.06
C GLU A 94 -4.84 -8.24 8.57
N PHE A 95 -5.69 -9.02 9.24
CA PHE A 95 -5.86 -9.06 10.69
C PHE A 95 -5.14 -10.28 11.27
N ILE A 96 -4.58 -10.14 12.49
CA ILE A 96 -3.99 -11.29 13.22
C ILE A 96 -5.10 -12.25 13.64
N HIS A 97 -6.20 -11.71 14.16
CA HIS A 97 -7.36 -12.49 14.56
C HIS A 97 -8.32 -12.65 13.37
N PRO A 98 -8.90 -13.85 13.19
CA PRO A 98 -9.87 -14.08 12.12
C PRO A 98 -11.05 -13.12 12.17
N VAL A 99 -11.46 -12.62 11.01
CA VAL A 99 -12.63 -11.74 10.84
C VAL A 99 -13.65 -12.39 9.90
N SER A 100 -14.94 -12.08 10.11
CA SER A 100 -16.03 -12.80 9.42
C SER A 100 -16.18 -12.43 7.94
N TRP A 101 -15.63 -11.29 7.52
CA TRP A 101 -15.65 -10.82 6.13
C TRP A 101 -14.42 -11.23 5.33
N ALA A 102 -13.43 -11.88 5.96
CA ALA A 102 -12.26 -12.36 5.23
C ALA A 102 -12.63 -13.46 4.24
N SER A 103 -11.94 -13.45 3.11
CA SER A 103 -12.06 -14.47 2.09
C SER A 103 -11.34 -15.76 2.50
N LYS A 104 -11.24 -16.72 1.57
CA LYS A 104 -10.55 -18.00 1.80
C LYS A 104 -9.16 -17.79 2.43
N PHE A 105 -8.84 -18.63 3.42
CA PHE A 105 -7.60 -18.58 4.22
C PHE A 105 -7.38 -17.30 5.04
N GLN A 106 -8.45 -16.55 5.35
CA GLN A 106 -8.38 -15.29 6.09
C GLN A 106 -7.59 -14.19 5.35
N THR A 107 -7.56 -14.30 4.03
CA THR A 107 -7.03 -13.26 3.13
C THR A 107 -8.12 -12.22 2.90
N ILE A 108 -7.72 -10.97 2.65
CA ILE A 108 -8.64 -9.89 2.29
C ILE A 108 -8.11 -9.28 0.98
N PRO A 109 -8.90 -9.30 -0.12
CA PRO A 109 -8.44 -8.81 -1.42
C PRO A 109 -7.96 -7.36 -1.44
N ASP A 110 -8.46 -6.52 -0.52
CA ASP A 110 -8.09 -5.11 -0.42
C ASP A 110 -6.60 -4.90 -0.09
N SER A 111 -6.09 -5.59 0.94
CA SER A 111 -4.67 -5.54 1.33
C SER A 111 -3.75 -6.40 0.46
N ALA A 112 -4.29 -7.36 -0.29
CA ALA A 112 -3.47 -8.35 -0.98
C ALA A 112 -2.42 -7.74 -1.93
N PRO A 113 -2.73 -6.71 -2.75
CA PRO A 113 -1.71 -6.04 -3.56
C PRO A 113 -0.61 -5.38 -2.72
N HIS A 114 -0.97 -4.71 -1.61
CA HIS A 114 0.00 -4.11 -0.69
C HIS A 114 0.93 -5.17 -0.11
N GLN A 115 0.39 -6.33 0.28
CA GLN A 115 1.16 -7.45 0.83
C GLN A 115 2.10 -8.08 -0.21
N ILE A 116 1.68 -8.17 -1.48
CA ILE A 116 2.55 -8.61 -2.58
C ILE A 116 3.72 -7.64 -2.78
N VAL A 117 3.43 -6.34 -2.82
CA VAL A 117 4.43 -5.27 -3.00
C VAL A 117 5.38 -5.19 -1.81
N GLU A 118 4.89 -5.45 -0.60
CA GLU A 118 5.72 -5.49 0.59
C GLU A 118 6.58 -6.77 0.65
N GLY A 119 5.97 -7.91 0.32
CA GLY A 119 6.59 -9.23 0.33
C GLY A 119 7.63 -9.46 -0.75
N ARG A 120 7.64 -8.65 -1.83
CA ARG A 120 8.66 -8.73 -2.89
C ARG A 120 10.09 -8.44 -2.41
N TRP A 121 10.22 -7.84 -1.23
CA TRP A 121 11.50 -7.53 -0.60
C TRP A 121 11.99 -8.62 0.36
N LEU A 122 11.23 -9.71 0.54
CA LEU A 122 11.67 -10.88 1.29
C LEU A 122 12.58 -11.75 0.41
N ARG A 123 13.63 -12.31 1.01
CA ARG A 123 14.63 -13.13 0.29
C ARG A 123 14.07 -14.48 -0.17
N ASP A 124 13.19 -15.11 0.62
CA ASP A 124 12.42 -16.26 0.13
C ASP A 124 11.22 -15.80 -0.70
N LEU A 125 11.40 -15.85 -2.02
CA LEU A 125 10.38 -15.45 -2.98
C LEU A 125 9.11 -16.32 -2.92
N ASN A 126 9.15 -17.51 -2.31
CA ASN A 126 7.99 -18.38 -2.24
C ASN A 126 6.85 -17.76 -1.41
N TYR A 127 7.14 -16.89 -0.44
CA TYR A 127 6.10 -16.21 0.33
C TYR A 127 5.15 -15.40 -0.54
N ALA A 128 5.70 -14.54 -1.41
CA ALA A 128 4.89 -13.75 -2.33
C ALA A 128 4.37 -14.62 -3.49
N LYS A 129 5.16 -15.56 -4.02
CA LYS A 129 4.77 -16.41 -5.16
C LYS A 129 3.59 -17.33 -4.83
N ASP A 130 3.55 -17.93 -3.64
CA ASP A 130 2.43 -18.76 -3.18
C ASP A 130 1.16 -17.93 -3.02
N PHE A 131 1.29 -16.73 -2.47
CA PHE A 131 0.17 -15.80 -2.29
C PHE A 131 -0.39 -15.32 -3.64
N ILE A 132 0.47 -14.91 -4.57
CA ILE A 132 0.09 -14.58 -5.96
C ILE A 132 -0.65 -15.76 -6.61
N THR A 133 -0.07 -16.96 -6.48
CA THR A 133 -0.63 -18.20 -7.06
C THR A 133 -2.03 -18.50 -6.51
N THR A 134 -2.28 -18.20 -5.24
CA THR A 134 -3.58 -18.38 -4.58
C THR A 134 -4.67 -17.49 -5.18
N TYR A 135 -4.33 -16.30 -5.68
CA TYR A 135 -5.26 -15.42 -6.40
C TYR A 135 -5.42 -15.79 -7.88
N THR A 136 -4.40 -16.32 -8.55
CA THR A 136 -4.40 -16.56 -10.00
C THR A 136 -4.90 -17.96 -10.43
N ARG A 137 -4.80 -19.01 -9.60
CA ARG A 137 -5.12 -20.42 -9.97
C ARG A 137 -6.58 -20.86 -9.85
N GLY A 138 -7.54 -19.95 -10.05
CA GLY A 138 -8.95 -20.22 -9.73
C GLY A 138 -9.38 -19.63 -8.39
N GLY A 139 -8.48 -18.82 -7.78
CA GLY A 139 -8.69 -17.53 -7.12
C GLY A 139 -9.61 -17.49 -5.91
N VAL A 140 -9.08 -17.03 -4.77
CA VAL A 140 -9.83 -16.60 -3.58
C VAL A 140 -11.19 -15.99 -3.93
N GLU A 141 -11.23 -15.08 -4.91
CA GLU A 141 -12.45 -14.37 -5.34
C GLU A 141 -13.41 -15.19 -6.24
N ILE A 142 -12.94 -16.20 -6.96
CA ILE A 142 -13.83 -17.13 -7.69
C ILE A 142 -14.60 -18.00 -6.69
N ILE A 143 -13.96 -18.36 -5.57
CA ILE A 143 -14.56 -19.21 -4.53
C ILE A 143 -15.38 -18.39 -3.54
N SER A 144 -14.85 -17.25 -3.09
CA SER A 144 -15.46 -16.40 -2.06
C SER A 144 -16.35 -15.29 -2.63
N GLY A 145 -16.31 -15.06 -3.95
CA GLY A 145 -16.90 -13.89 -4.60
C GLY A 145 -15.94 -12.69 -4.59
N ILE A 146 -16.11 -11.78 -5.54
CA ILE A 146 -15.45 -10.47 -5.49
C ILE A 146 -15.98 -9.69 -4.28
N SER A 147 -15.07 -9.13 -3.49
CA SER A 147 -15.41 -8.41 -2.25
C SER A 147 -14.91 -6.97 -2.32
N TYR A 148 -13.60 -6.79 -2.27
CA TYR A 148 -12.94 -5.49 -2.27
C TYR A 148 -12.23 -5.20 -3.59
N THR A 149 -12.23 -3.94 -4.02
CA THR A 149 -11.50 -3.50 -5.23
C THR A 149 -9.99 -3.52 -5.00
N HIS A 150 -9.20 -3.86 -6.03
CA HIS A 150 -7.75 -4.03 -5.87
C HIS A 150 -6.95 -3.87 -7.17
N TYR A 151 -5.63 -3.67 -7.04
CA TYR A 151 -4.67 -3.54 -8.15
C TYR A 151 -3.75 -4.77 -8.27
N ILE A 152 -4.27 -5.98 -8.06
CA ILE A 152 -3.43 -7.17 -7.86
C ILE A 152 -2.57 -7.54 -9.08
N GLN A 153 -3.03 -7.31 -10.32
CA GLN A 153 -2.25 -7.61 -11.51
C GLN A 153 -1.03 -6.68 -11.62
N ASP A 154 -1.20 -5.40 -11.26
CA ASP A 154 -0.09 -4.44 -11.19
C ASP A 154 0.93 -4.84 -10.10
N ALA A 155 0.45 -5.24 -8.92
CA ALA A 155 1.31 -5.74 -7.84
C ALA A 155 2.12 -7.00 -8.24
N ILE A 156 1.52 -7.92 -9.01
CA ILE A 156 2.22 -9.11 -9.56
C ILE A 156 3.34 -8.70 -10.52
N LEU A 157 3.10 -7.71 -11.38
CA LEU A 157 4.13 -7.15 -12.26
C LEU A 157 5.24 -6.47 -11.45
N GLU A 158 4.89 -5.67 -10.45
CA GLU A 158 5.82 -5.00 -9.55
C GLU A 158 6.69 -5.99 -8.76
N HIS A 159 6.13 -7.12 -8.32
CA HIS A 159 6.90 -8.20 -7.72
C HIS A 159 7.95 -8.77 -8.69
N ALA A 160 7.57 -9.02 -9.93
CA ALA A 160 8.51 -9.54 -10.94
C ALA A 160 9.58 -8.51 -11.34
N GLN A 161 9.26 -7.22 -11.35
CA GLN A 161 10.24 -6.15 -11.59
C GLN A 161 11.32 -6.10 -10.51
N ALA A 162 10.99 -6.41 -9.24
CA ALA A 162 11.96 -6.45 -8.16
C ALA A 162 12.77 -7.76 -8.17
N THR A 163 12.11 -8.88 -8.45
CA THR A 163 12.72 -10.22 -8.35
C THR A 163 13.43 -10.69 -9.61
N GLY A 164 13.17 -10.06 -10.77
CA GLY A 164 13.64 -10.51 -12.08
C GLY A 164 12.95 -11.79 -12.59
N ASP A 165 12.01 -12.38 -11.84
CA ASP A 165 11.38 -13.67 -12.16
C ASP A 165 10.28 -13.54 -13.23
N SER A 166 10.70 -13.18 -14.45
CA SER A 166 9.84 -13.06 -15.62
C SER A 166 9.18 -14.39 -16.01
N SER A 167 9.84 -15.52 -15.71
CA SER A 167 9.29 -16.86 -16.00
C SER A 167 8.06 -17.14 -15.13
N PHE A 168 8.14 -16.85 -13.84
CA PHE A 168 6.98 -16.93 -12.96
C PHE A 168 5.89 -15.96 -13.39
N LEU A 169 6.21 -14.69 -13.68
CA LEU A 169 5.26 -13.69 -14.15
C LEU A 169 4.46 -14.16 -15.37
N ILE A 170 5.14 -14.64 -16.42
CA ILE A 170 4.50 -15.16 -17.64
C ILE A 170 3.58 -16.34 -17.31
N SER A 171 3.98 -17.22 -16.39
CA SER A 171 3.14 -18.36 -15.98
C SER A 171 1.84 -17.95 -15.27
N GLN A 172 1.74 -16.70 -14.78
CA GLN A 172 0.54 -16.17 -14.13
C GLN A 172 -0.45 -15.52 -15.10
N LEU A 173 -0.07 -15.26 -16.37
CA LEU A 173 -0.84 -14.46 -17.33
C LEU A 173 -2.30 -14.91 -17.47
N ASP A 174 -2.53 -16.21 -17.66
CA ASP A 174 -3.89 -16.77 -17.79
C ASP A 174 -4.74 -16.52 -16.53
N GLY A 175 -4.12 -16.60 -15.35
CA GLY A 175 -4.80 -16.35 -14.08
C GLY A 175 -5.07 -14.87 -13.86
N MET A 176 -4.11 -14.00 -14.22
CA MET A 176 -4.29 -12.54 -14.17
C MET A 176 -5.49 -12.09 -15.01
N ILE A 177 -5.64 -12.63 -16.23
CA ILE A 177 -6.78 -12.37 -17.12
C ILE A 177 -8.09 -12.87 -16.52
N LYS A 178 -8.11 -14.10 -16.00
CA LYS A 178 -9.32 -14.67 -15.37
C LYS A 178 -9.79 -13.84 -14.19
N THR A 179 -8.88 -13.44 -13.30
CA THR A 179 -9.20 -12.63 -12.11
C THR A 179 -9.64 -11.23 -12.51
N TYR A 180 -9.05 -10.62 -13.55
CA TYR A 180 -9.51 -9.33 -14.06
C TYR A 180 -10.96 -9.41 -14.53
N ASN A 181 -11.29 -10.42 -15.34
CA ASN A 181 -12.62 -10.56 -15.94
C ASN A 181 -13.73 -10.87 -14.91
N LEU A 182 -13.40 -11.23 -13.66
CA LEU A 182 -14.42 -11.33 -12.60
C LEU A 182 -15.12 -10.00 -12.34
N TRP A 183 -14.41 -8.89 -12.57
CA TRP A 183 -14.91 -7.55 -12.35
C TRP A 183 -15.86 -7.07 -13.45
N ASP A 184 -16.01 -7.79 -14.56
CA ASP A 184 -16.94 -7.43 -15.65
C ASP A 184 -18.40 -7.31 -15.16
N VAL A 185 -18.74 -7.96 -14.05
CA VAL A 185 -20.06 -7.84 -13.41
C VAL A 185 -20.31 -6.46 -12.76
N GLN A 186 -19.25 -5.67 -12.56
CA GLN A 186 -19.30 -4.31 -12.03
C GLN A 186 -19.03 -3.25 -13.11
N LEU A 187 -18.90 -3.65 -14.38
CA LEU A 187 -18.70 -2.74 -15.50
C LEU A 187 -20.07 -2.22 -15.97
N ASN A 188 -20.28 -0.91 -15.89
CA ASN A 188 -21.41 -0.28 -16.55
C ASN A 188 -21.10 -0.12 -18.04
N THR A 189 -21.91 -0.75 -18.91
CA THR A 189 -21.66 -0.76 -20.36
C THR A 189 -21.95 0.56 -21.07
N ASP A 190 -22.73 1.44 -20.46
CA ASP A 190 -23.09 2.74 -21.04
C ASP A 190 -21.97 3.76 -20.83
N THR A 191 -21.38 3.79 -19.63
CA THR A 191 -20.24 4.67 -19.31
C THR A 191 -18.89 4.02 -19.61
N GLY A 192 -18.84 2.69 -19.68
CA GLY A 192 -17.60 1.93 -19.80
C GLY A 192 -16.69 2.07 -18.58
N LEU A 193 -17.26 2.30 -17.40
CA LEU A 193 -16.56 2.44 -16.12
C LEU A 193 -17.04 1.37 -15.13
N TYR A 194 -16.14 0.98 -14.23
CA TYR A 194 -16.45 0.08 -13.13
C TYR A 194 -17.01 0.88 -11.94
N HIS A 195 -18.01 0.32 -11.26
CA HIS A 195 -18.62 0.95 -10.09
C HIS A 195 -18.61 0.02 -8.87
N ARG A 196 -18.50 0.63 -7.69
CA ARG A 196 -18.65 -0.02 -6.38
C ARG A 196 -19.13 0.98 -5.34
N THR A 197 -19.66 0.49 -4.23
CA THR A 197 -19.81 1.30 -3.02
C THR A 197 -18.46 1.60 -2.37
N PRO A 198 -18.28 2.77 -1.72
CA PRO A 198 -17.10 3.05 -0.91
C PRO A 198 -16.75 1.97 0.12
N LEU A 199 -17.73 1.35 0.80
CA LEU A 199 -17.44 0.21 1.69
C LEU A 199 -16.77 -0.96 0.96
N SER A 200 -17.19 -1.25 -0.28
CA SER A 200 -16.59 -2.32 -1.10
C SER A 200 -15.23 -1.94 -1.69
N ASP A 201 -14.73 -0.74 -1.38
CA ASP A 201 -13.37 -0.27 -1.63
C ASP A 201 -12.61 -0.08 -0.30
N ALA A 202 -13.18 -0.59 0.81
CA ALA A 202 -12.71 -0.43 2.19
C ALA A 202 -12.66 1.03 2.68
N GLN A 203 -13.54 1.89 2.15
CA GLN A 203 -13.60 3.34 2.44
C GLN A 203 -14.99 3.78 2.89
N GLU A 204 -15.55 3.08 3.87
CA GLU A 204 -16.85 3.42 4.46
C GLU A 204 -16.86 4.82 5.11
N TYR A 205 -18.03 5.47 5.11
CA TYR A 205 -18.14 6.89 5.47
C TYR A 205 -17.25 7.80 4.59
N SER A 206 -17.11 7.48 3.30
CA SER A 206 -16.54 8.41 2.31
C SER A 206 -17.55 9.47 1.87
N LEU A 207 -17.05 10.52 1.22
CA LEU A 207 -17.83 11.70 0.81
C LEU A 207 -19.14 11.38 0.05
N PRO A 208 -19.20 10.41 -0.89
CA PRO A 208 -20.42 10.11 -1.61
C PRO A 208 -21.59 9.73 -0.70
N GLY A 209 -21.33 9.03 0.40
CA GLY A 209 -22.35 8.66 1.38
C GLY A 209 -22.98 9.89 2.07
N TYR A 210 -22.18 10.91 2.39
CA TYR A 210 -22.69 12.15 2.97
C TYR A 210 -23.47 13.01 1.97
N VAL A 211 -23.10 12.95 0.68
CA VAL A 211 -23.76 13.71 -0.39
C VAL A 211 -25.13 13.11 -0.78
N THR A 212 -25.34 11.81 -0.58
CA THR A 212 -26.59 11.12 -0.97
C THR A 212 -27.41 10.57 0.20
N GLY A 213 -26.85 10.54 1.41
CA GLY A 213 -27.47 9.91 2.58
C GLY A 213 -28.33 10.84 3.46
N GLY A 214 -28.52 12.09 3.08
CA GLY A 214 -29.43 13.02 3.77
C GLY A 214 -30.91 12.82 3.42
N PRO A 215 -31.81 13.61 4.04
CA PRO A 215 -33.26 13.47 3.83
C PRO A 215 -33.65 13.54 2.35
N GLY A 216 -34.39 12.52 1.88
CA GLY A 216 -34.84 12.43 0.48
C GLY A 216 -33.76 12.06 -0.53
N GLY A 217 -32.60 11.52 -0.09
CA GLY A 217 -31.49 11.14 -0.97
C GLY A 217 -30.58 12.30 -1.36
N GLY A 218 -30.69 13.43 -0.67
CA GLY A 218 -29.85 14.62 -0.86
C GLY A 218 -28.67 14.66 0.12
N PRO A 219 -27.96 15.80 0.17
CA PRO A 219 -26.81 15.95 1.08
C PRO A 219 -27.25 16.00 2.54
N MET A 220 -26.54 15.28 3.41
CA MET A 220 -26.71 15.36 4.86
C MET A 220 -26.51 16.82 5.31
N GLN A 221 -27.44 17.37 6.10
CA GLN A 221 -27.32 18.74 6.63
C GLN A 221 -26.76 18.75 8.05
N GLU A 222 -27.30 17.88 8.91
CA GLU A 222 -26.85 17.70 10.29
C GLU A 222 -26.73 16.21 10.58
N TRP A 223 -25.70 15.82 11.33
CA TRP A 223 -25.46 14.40 11.66
C TRP A 223 -26.63 13.75 12.40
N VAL A 224 -27.37 14.49 13.23
CA VAL A 224 -28.43 13.94 14.11
C VAL A 224 -29.83 13.98 13.48
N ASP A 225 -29.95 14.34 12.21
CA ASP A 225 -31.25 14.37 11.53
C ASP A 225 -31.84 12.96 11.43
N VAL A 226 -33.10 12.82 11.84
CA VAL A 226 -33.85 11.55 11.81
C VAL A 226 -34.21 11.13 10.38
N GLY A 227 -34.13 12.04 9.42
CA GLY A 227 -34.33 11.78 8.00
C GLY A 227 -33.08 11.26 7.29
N ASN A 228 -31.91 11.23 7.95
CA ASN A 228 -30.68 10.66 7.38
C ASN A 228 -30.82 9.15 7.16
N ASP A 229 -30.37 8.69 6.00
CA ASP A 229 -30.11 7.28 5.72
C ASP A 229 -28.67 6.93 6.11
N TYR A 230 -28.45 6.59 7.38
CA TYR A 230 -27.13 6.21 7.88
C TYR A 230 -26.57 4.96 7.21
N ASN A 231 -27.40 4.11 6.60
CA ASN A 231 -26.91 2.96 5.84
C ASN A 231 -26.26 3.43 4.55
N THR A 232 -26.87 4.38 3.83
CA THR A 232 -26.24 5.03 2.67
C THR A 232 -25.01 5.85 3.07
N ILE A 233 -25.03 6.56 4.21
CA ILE A 233 -23.85 7.31 4.68
C ILE A 233 -22.67 6.36 4.99
N TRP A 234 -22.95 5.23 5.63
CA TRP A 234 -21.94 4.22 5.98
C TRP A 234 -21.40 3.48 4.75
N LEU A 235 -22.30 2.85 3.98
CA LEU A 235 -21.93 2.06 2.79
C LEU A 235 -21.35 2.93 1.66
N GLY A 236 -21.94 4.12 1.50
CA GLY A 236 -21.92 4.93 0.29
C GLY A 236 -22.80 4.35 -0.84
N PRO A 237 -23.25 5.19 -1.80
CA PRO A 237 -23.95 4.72 -2.99
C PRO A 237 -23.00 3.97 -3.94
N GLU A 238 -23.55 3.28 -4.94
CA GLU A 238 -22.74 2.79 -6.07
C GLU A 238 -22.12 3.99 -6.81
N THR A 239 -20.80 3.94 -7.00
CA THR A 239 -20.02 5.06 -7.55
C THR A 239 -18.97 4.56 -8.52
N TYR A 240 -18.79 5.31 -9.61
CA TYR A 240 -17.56 5.24 -10.38
C TYR A 240 -16.46 5.96 -9.60
N ARG A 241 -15.63 5.20 -8.88
CA ARG A 241 -14.54 5.76 -8.06
C ARG A 241 -13.27 5.91 -8.88
N PRO A 242 -12.50 7.01 -8.72
CA PRO A 242 -11.28 7.22 -9.50
C PRO A 242 -10.17 6.21 -9.18
N ASN A 243 -10.01 5.79 -7.94
CA ASN A 243 -9.03 4.77 -7.55
C ASN A 243 -9.39 3.38 -8.12
N PHE A 244 -10.64 2.92 -8.00
CA PHE A 244 -11.04 1.62 -8.54
C PHE A 244 -10.82 1.54 -10.06
N ASN A 245 -11.26 2.56 -10.80
CA ASN A 245 -11.04 2.57 -12.24
C ASN A 245 -9.55 2.72 -12.61
N ALA A 246 -8.75 3.45 -11.81
CA ALA A 246 -7.30 3.49 -11.99
C ALA A 246 -6.64 2.13 -11.74
N TYR A 247 -7.08 1.37 -10.73
CA TYR A 247 -6.61 0.00 -10.50
C TYR A 247 -6.88 -0.86 -11.74
N MET A 248 -8.09 -0.75 -12.32
CA MET A 248 -8.44 -1.51 -13.52
C MET A 248 -7.61 -1.09 -14.75
N VAL A 249 -7.30 0.20 -14.92
CA VAL A 249 -6.35 0.67 -15.95
C VAL A 249 -4.95 0.06 -15.71
N ALA A 250 -4.45 0.11 -14.48
CA ALA A 250 -3.13 -0.42 -14.11
C ALA A 250 -3.06 -1.93 -14.34
N ASN A 251 -4.07 -2.67 -13.88
CA ASN A 251 -4.18 -4.11 -14.04
C ASN A 251 -4.21 -4.52 -15.53
N ALA A 252 -4.95 -3.79 -16.37
CA ALA A 252 -4.97 -4.03 -17.81
C ALA A 252 -3.60 -3.74 -18.47
N ARG A 253 -2.90 -2.68 -18.07
CA ARG A 253 -1.53 -2.39 -18.52
C ARG A 253 -0.54 -3.46 -18.07
N ALA A 254 -0.71 -4.00 -16.87
CA ALA A 254 0.10 -5.10 -16.37
C ALA A 254 -0.08 -6.35 -17.24
N ILE A 255 -1.33 -6.76 -17.52
CA ILE A 255 -1.62 -7.88 -18.42
C ILE A 255 -1.02 -7.64 -19.81
N SER A 256 -1.15 -6.43 -20.36
CA SER A 256 -0.54 -6.07 -21.65
C SER A 256 0.98 -6.26 -21.64
N SER A 257 1.64 -5.79 -20.58
CA SER A 257 3.10 -5.93 -20.39
C SER A 257 3.51 -7.40 -20.31
N VAL A 258 2.79 -8.22 -19.54
CA VAL A 258 3.08 -9.66 -19.41
C VAL A 258 2.83 -10.40 -20.73
N ALA A 259 1.76 -10.07 -21.46
CA ALA A 259 1.48 -10.64 -22.77
C ALA A 259 2.60 -10.32 -23.79
N GLN A 260 3.16 -9.10 -23.74
CA GLN A 260 4.30 -8.72 -24.55
C GLN A 260 5.54 -9.55 -24.20
N LEU A 261 5.84 -9.76 -22.92
CA LEU A 261 6.93 -10.62 -22.46
C LEU A 261 6.75 -12.08 -22.89
N ALA A 262 5.51 -12.57 -22.92
CA ALA A 262 5.15 -13.89 -23.40
C ALA A 262 5.23 -14.04 -24.93
N GLY A 263 5.59 -12.97 -25.67
CA GLY A 263 5.64 -12.97 -27.13
C GLY A 263 4.27 -12.90 -27.81
N ASN A 264 3.20 -12.57 -27.07
CA ASN A 264 1.84 -12.46 -27.59
C ASN A 264 1.46 -11.01 -27.87
N ALA A 265 1.99 -10.46 -28.97
CA ALA A 265 1.79 -9.06 -29.35
C ALA A 265 0.30 -8.69 -29.59
N SER A 266 -0.51 -9.62 -30.08
CA SER A 266 -1.94 -9.38 -30.32
C SER A 266 -2.70 -9.18 -29.00
N LEU A 267 -2.43 -10.04 -28.01
CA LEU A 267 -3.03 -9.92 -26.68
C LEU A 267 -2.51 -8.68 -25.97
N ALA A 268 -1.21 -8.37 -26.10
CA ALA A 268 -0.63 -7.16 -25.54
C ALA A 268 -1.36 -5.90 -26.06
N GLN A 269 -1.60 -5.82 -27.37
CA GLN A 269 -2.33 -4.70 -27.97
C GLN A 269 -3.79 -4.64 -27.49
N GLU A 270 -4.50 -5.76 -27.42
CA GLU A 270 -5.89 -5.82 -26.93
C GLU A 270 -6.01 -5.20 -25.53
N TRP A 271 -5.14 -5.62 -24.60
CA TRP A 271 -5.17 -5.14 -23.22
C TRP A 271 -4.70 -3.69 -23.08
N ASN A 272 -3.76 -3.27 -23.93
CA ASN A 272 -3.36 -1.86 -24.00
C ASN A 272 -4.53 -0.97 -24.47
N ASP A 273 -5.26 -1.41 -25.50
CA ASP A 273 -6.42 -0.68 -26.02
C ASP A 273 -7.57 -0.63 -25.00
N ARG A 274 -7.78 -1.73 -24.26
CA ARG A 274 -8.73 -1.78 -23.12
C ARG A 274 -8.36 -0.76 -22.05
N ALA A 275 -7.09 -0.72 -21.62
CA ALA A 275 -6.61 0.24 -20.63
C ALA A 275 -6.76 1.69 -21.10
N ALA A 276 -6.42 1.96 -22.37
CA ALA A 276 -6.54 3.29 -22.97
C ALA A 276 -8.00 3.76 -23.04
N THR A 277 -8.91 2.86 -23.41
CA THR A 277 -10.36 3.14 -23.49
C THR A 277 -10.91 3.46 -22.11
N LEU A 278 -10.60 2.63 -21.11
CA LEU A 278 -11.03 2.85 -19.74
C LEU A 278 -10.49 4.19 -19.18
N TYR A 279 -9.21 4.49 -19.43
CA TYR A 279 -8.63 5.78 -19.03
C TYR A 279 -9.36 6.97 -19.67
N ASN A 280 -9.71 6.91 -20.95
CA ASN A 280 -10.45 8.00 -21.60
C ASN A 280 -11.85 8.16 -20.98
N ASN A 281 -12.56 7.07 -20.71
CA ASN A 281 -13.85 7.12 -20.02
C ASN A 281 -13.73 7.73 -18.61
N MET A 282 -12.66 7.39 -17.87
CA MET A 282 -12.38 8.01 -16.57
C MET A 282 -12.19 9.51 -16.74
N ARG A 283 -11.38 9.92 -17.72
CA ARG A 283 -11.06 11.32 -17.97
C ARG A 283 -12.31 12.12 -18.34
N ASP A 284 -13.23 11.52 -19.08
CA ASP A 284 -14.45 12.19 -19.53
C ASP A 284 -15.49 12.33 -18.40
N LEU A 285 -15.61 11.35 -17.50
CA LEU A 285 -16.66 11.36 -16.47
C LEU A 285 -16.16 11.76 -15.07
N LEU A 286 -14.96 11.32 -14.67
CA LEU A 286 -14.47 11.41 -13.29
C LEU A 286 -13.51 12.57 -13.04
N PHE A 287 -13.13 13.31 -14.08
CA PHE A 287 -12.25 14.47 -13.93
C PHE A 287 -13.06 15.77 -13.85
N ASP A 288 -13.07 16.40 -12.69
CA ASP A 288 -13.69 17.70 -12.48
C ASP A 288 -12.78 18.80 -13.03
N ASN A 289 -13.25 19.55 -14.03
CA ASN A 289 -12.45 20.58 -14.70
C ASN A 289 -12.24 21.85 -13.85
N ASP A 290 -13.11 22.12 -12.87
CA ASP A 290 -13.00 23.29 -12.00
C ASP A 290 -12.01 23.02 -10.87
N LEU A 291 -12.09 21.84 -10.25
CA LEU A 291 -11.12 21.38 -9.25
C LEU A 291 -9.80 20.91 -9.86
N LYS A 292 -9.81 20.57 -11.16
CA LYS A 292 -8.77 19.84 -11.89
C LYS A 292 -8.40 18.52 -11.20
N PHE A 293 -9.40 17.84 -10.67
CA PHE A 293 -9.20 16.74 -9.72
C PHE A 293 -10.10 15.56 -10.04
N TRP A 294 -9.62 14.36 -9.71
CA TRP A 294 -10.39 13.13 -9.84
C TRP A 294 -11.41 13.02 -8.71
N ILE A 295 -12.68 12.89 -9.07
CA ILE A 295 -13.80 12.82 -8.12
C ILE A 295 -14.66 11.58 -8.37
N ASP A 296 -15.47 11.25 -7.37
CA ASP A 296 -16.52 10.25 -7.49
C ASP A 296 -17.70 10.75 -8.31
N VAL A 297 -18.32 9.83 -9.05
CA VAL A 297 -19.59 10.05 -9.74
C VAL A 297 -20.55 8.93 -9.37
N VAL A 298 -21.73 9.29 -8.87
CA VAL A 298 -22.77 8.33 -8.47
C VAL A 298 -23.35 7.63 -9.69
N GLU A 299 -23.33 6.30 -9.66
CA GLU A 299 -23.86 5.43 -10.71
C GLU A 299 -25.38 5.67 -10.89
N GLY A 300 -25.87 5.55 -12.12
CA GLY A 300 -27.29 5.68 -12.47
C GLY A 300 -27.83 7.12 -12.50
N THR A 301 -27.25 8.04 -11.72
CA THR A 301 -27.65 9.47 -11.70
C THR A 301 -26.62 10.40 -12.36
N ASN A 302 -25.37 9.93 -12.50
CA ASN A 302 -24.22 10.74 -12.89
C ASN A 302 -24.04 12.00 -12.03
N LEU A 303 -24.44 11.93 -10.75
CA LEU A 303 -24.20 13.01 -9.79
C LEU A 303 -22.70 13.08 -9.49
N ALA A 304 -22.06 14.17 -9.89
CA ALA A 304 -20.69 14.49 -9.50
C ALA A 304 -20.63 14.78 -8.00
N VAL A 305 -19.74 14.09 -7.29
CA VAL A 305 -19.46 14.29 -5.87
C VAL A 305 -18.32 15.30 -5.77
N THR A 306 -18.62 16.58 -5.95
CA THR A 306 -17.61 17.65 -5.96
C THR A 306 -16.98 17.82 -4.57
N GLY A 307 -15.71 17.43 -4.47
CA GLY A 307 -14.85 17.57 -3.29
C GLY A 307 -13.61 16.69 -3.47
N ARG A 308 -12.49 17.08 -2.86
CA ARG A 308 -11.26 16.28 -2.96
C ARG A 308 -11.23 15.23 -1.84
N GLU A 309 -11.35 13.97 -2.23
CA GLU A 309 -10.94 12.81 -1.42
C GLU A 309 -9.52 12.37 -1.81
N LEU A 310 -8.78 11.82 -0.86
CA LEU A 310 -7.37 11.41 -1.07
C LEU A 310 -7.25 10.33 -2.15
N ILE A 311 -8.30 9.55 -2.41
CA ILE A 311 -8.35 8.62 -3.54
C ILE A 311 -8.15 9.27 -4.91
N GLY A 312 -8.38 10.57 -5.05
CA GLY A 312 -8.03 11.30 -6.27
C GLY A 312 -6.52 11.34 -6.55
N TYR A 313 -5.66 11.03 -5.56
CA TYR A 313 -4.21 10.88 -5.73
C TYR A 313 -3.79 9.50 -6.21
N PHE A 314 -4.66 8.49 -6.07
CA PHE A 314 -4.31 7.10 -6.34
C PHE A 314 -4.00 6.86 -7.84
N PRO A 315 -4.72 7.45 -8.82
CA PRO A 315 -4.39 7.30 -10.23
C PRO A 315 -2.91 7.57 -10.55
N PHE A 316 -2.32 8.59 -9.92
CA PHE A 316 -0.94 8.99 -10.16
C PHE A 316 0.07 7.92 -9.73
N ARG A 317 -0.17 7.17 -8.64
CA ARG A 317 0.70 6.06 -8.21
C ARG A 317 0.87 5.03 -9.33
N PHE A 318 -0.20 4.77 -10.07
CA PHE A 318 -0.23 3.81 -11.18
C PHE A 318 0.11 4.43 -12.56
N GLY A 319 0.54 5.70 -12.59
CA GLY A 319 0.83 6.41 -13.84
C GLY A 319 -0.42 6.65 -14.69
N VAL A 320 -1.57 6.86 -14.06
CA VAL A 320 -2.85 7.19 -14.69
C VAL A 320 -3.12 8.68 -14.44
N GLY A 321 -3.47 9.45 -15.47
CA GLY A 321 -3.80 10.88 -15.31
C GLY A 321 -2.61 11.78 -14.97
N MET A 322 -1.46 11.57 -15.64
CA MET A 322 -0.20 12.29 -15.34
C MET A 322 -0.01 13.57 -16.17
N ASP A 323 -1.05 14.09 -16.81
CA ASP A 323 -0.97 15.32 -17.59
C ASP A 323 -0.90 16.57 -16.69
N ASN A 324 -0.48 17.70 -17.27
CA ASN A 324 -0.14 18.89 -16.49
C ASN A 324 -1.33 19.49 -15.73
N ASP A 325 -2.55 19.36 -16.23
CA ASP A 325 -3.71 19.94 -15.52
C ASP A 325 -4.09 19.08 -14.30
N ALA A 326 -3.99 17.76 -14.41
CA ALA A 326 -4.24 16.83 -13.32
C ALA A 326 -3.19 17.01 -12.21
N VAL A 327 -1.92 17.22 -12.59
CA VAL A 327 -0.86 17.56 -11.62
C VAL A 327 -1.16 18.89 -10.92
N GLN A 328 -1.62 19.92 -11.63
CA GLN A 328 -1.98 21.21 -11.01
C GLN A 328 -3.13 21.09 -9.99
N GLY A 329 -4.16 20.30 -10.28
CA GLY A 329 -5.27 20.12 -9.33
C GLY A 329 -4.87 19.27 -8.12
N LEU A 330 -3.94 18.32 -8.30
CA LEU A 330 -3.29 17.62 -7.21
C LEU A 330 -2.51 18.59 -6.32
N GLU A 331 -1.68 19.47 -6.89
CA GLU A 331 -0.92 20.49 -6.14
C GLU A 331 -1.83 21.36 -5.26
N ALA A 332 -3.04 21.68 -5.73
CA ALA A 332 -4.00 22.47 -4.96
C ALA A 332 -4.51 21.76 -3.68
N GLY A 333 -4.40 20.42 -3.60
CA GLY A 333 -4.73 19.65 -2.40
C GLY A 333 -3.59 19.58 -1.36
N LEU A 334 -2.40 20.08 -1.69
CA LEU A 334 -1.22 20.03 -0.82
C LEU A 334 -1.09 21.30 0.04
N THR A 335 -2.17 21.64 0.75
CA THR A 335 -2.20 22.75 1.71
C THR A 335 -2.78 22.30 3.06
N PRO A 336 -2.55 23.06 4.15
CA PRO A 336 -3.15 22.77 5.46
C PRO A 336 -4.68 22.85 5.50
N GLU A 337 -5.30 23.56 4.56
CA GLU A 337 -6.76 23.64 4.41
C GLU A 337 -7.33 22.46 3.60
N ALA A 338 -6.45 21.69 2.95
CA ALA A 338 -6.80 20.51 2.17
C ALA A 338 -6.28 19.24 2.88
N PHE A 339 -5.31 18.52 2.32
CA PHE A 339 -4.92 17.21 2.85
C PHE A 339 -3.81 17.24 3.90
N LEU A 340 -3.01 18.31 3.98
CA LEU A 340 -1.85 18.32 4.86
C LEU A 340 -2.27 18.47 6.31
N SER A 341 -1.94 17.48 7.15
CA SER A 341 -2.15 17.54 8.59
C SER A 341 -0.90 17.13 9.37
N GLU A 342 -0.95 17.18 10.70
CA GLU A 342 0.20 16.90 11.56
C GLU A 342 0.57 15.40 11.56
N TYR A 343 -0.44 14.52 11.50
CA TYR A 343 -0.29 13.07 11.62
C TYR A 343 -0.74 12.33 10.34
N GLY A 344 -0.19 12.74 9.21
CA GLY A 344 -0.40 12.16 7.87
C GLY A 344 -1.49 12.88 7.05
N PRO A 345 -1.74 12.47 5.80
CA PRO A 345 -2.75 13.11 4.97
C PRO A 345 -4.16 12.75 5.45
N THR A 346 -5.10 13.70 5.44
CA THR A 346 -6.52 13.41 5.66
C THR A 346 -7.11 12.66 4.46
N THR A 347 -8.12 11.80 4.67
CA THR A 347 -8.81 11.15 3.54
C THR A 347 -9.79 12.07 2.80
N LEU A 348 -10.22 13.16 3.42
CA LEU A 348 -11.09 14.20 2.84
C LEU A 348 -10.45 15.56 3.08
N GLU A 349 -10.50 16.47 2.10
CA GLU A 349 -9.95 17.82 2.24
C GLU A 349 -10.59 18.56 3.42
N GLN A 350 -9.78 19.21 4.25
CA GLN A 350 -10.22 19.78 5.53
C GLN A 350 -11.24 20.91 5.38
N SER A 351 -11.29 21.58 4.24
CA SER A 351 -12.30 22.61 3.93
C SER A 351 -13.67 22.04 3.56
N ASN A 352 -13.80 20.75 3.33
CA ASN A 352 -15.08 20.12 2.99
C ASN A 352 -16.03 20.15 4.20
N PRO A 353 -17.33 20.45 4.03
CA PRO A 353 -18.29 20.50 5.14
C PRO A 353 -18.48 19.16 5.87
N TYR A 354 -18.13 18.04 5.22
CA TYR A 354 -18.21 16.70 5.81
C TYR A 354 -16.89 16.20 6.41
N TYR A 355 -15.83 17.02 6.36
CA TYR A 355 -14.58 16.69 7.03
C TYR A 355 -14.80 16.60 8.55
N ASP A 356 -14.32 15.52 9.15
CA ASP A 356 -14.31 15.35 10.60
C ASP A 356 -12.92 14.90 11.08
N ALA A 357 -12.24 15.79 11.79
CA ALA A 357 -10.98 15.46 12.45
C ALA A 357 -11.19 14.45 13.58
N PHE A 358 -12.35 14.46 14.25
CA PHE A 358 -12.65 13.67 15.44
C PHE A 358 -13.95 12.89 15.27
N LYS A 359 -13.82 11.62 14.87
CA LYS A 359 -14.93 10.68 14.73
C LYS A 359 -16.06 10.89 15.75
N ASN A 360 -17.27 11.10 15.24
CA ASN A 360 -18.50 11.19 16.02
C ASN A 360 -19.05 9.84 16.53
N THR A 361 -18.34 8.74 16.27
CA THR A 361 -18.73 7.36 16.59
C THR A 361 -17.59 6.60 17.26
N THR A 362 -17.94 5.56 18.03
CA THR A 362 -16.97 4.59 18.57
C THR A 362 -16.53 3.57 17.54
N TYR A 363 -17.19 3.51 16.38
CA TYR A 363 -16.79 2.64 15.29
C TYR A 363 -15.37 2.98 14.80
N CYS A 364 -14.58 1.98 14.42
CA CYS A 364 -13.17 2.18 14.05
C CYS A 364 -13.05 3.12 12.85
N CYS A 365 -13.92 2.93 11.87
CA CYS A 365 -13.51 3.08 10.50
C CYS A 365 -14.35 4.15 9.83
N MET A 366 -13.77 5.35 9.73
CA MET A 366 -14.37 6.54 9.14
C MET A 366 -13.38 7.08 8.10
N TRP A 367 -13.86 7.38 6.89
CA TRP A 367 -13.05 7.85 5.77
C TRP A 367 -13.32 9.30 5.38
N ASN A 368 -13.99 10.07 6.24
CA ASN A 368 -14.25 11.50 6.04
C ASN A 368 -13.24 12.42 6.75
N GLY A 369 -12.00 11.99 7.01
CA GLY A 369 -10.97 12.88 7.55
C GLY A 369 -9.78 12.21 8.23
N GLN A 370 -9.94 10.98 8.72
CA GLN A 370 -8.86 10.25 9.40
C GLN A 370 -7.69 9.96 8.44
N SER A 371 -6.50 9.82 9.00
CA SER A 371 -5.30 9.42 8.25
C SER A 371 -5.16 7.90 8.29
N TRP A 372 -5.16 7.27 7.12
CA TRP A 372 -5.12 5.81 7.00
C TRP A 372 -3.75 5.36 6.48
N PRO A 373 -3.05 4.41 7.13
CA PRO A 373 -1.81 3.83 6.61
C PRO A 373 -1.98 3.31 5.17
N PHE A 374 -3.12 2.71 4.85
CA PHE A 374 -3.48 2.27 3.49
C PHE A 374 -3.29 3.40 2.48
N SER A 375 -4.05 4.49 2.64
CA SER A 375 -4.04 5.63 1.72
C SER A 375 -2.75 6.43 1.78
N THR A 376 -2.16 6.56 2.97
CA THR A 376 -0.88 7.24 3.16
C THR A 376 0.22 6.54 2.37
N SER A 377 0.23 5.21 2.38
CA SER A 377 1.24 4.43 1.64
C SER A 377 1.13 4.61 0.12
N VAL A 378 -0.10 4.73 -0.42
CA VAL A 378 -0.34 5.02 -1.85
C VAL A 378 0.02 6.47 -2.18
N TYR A 379 -0.40 7.41 -1.34
CA TYR A 379 -0.10 8.84 -1.43
C TYR A 379 1.40 9.11 -1.50
N LEU A 380 2.19 8.46 -0.65
CA LEU A 380 3.65 8.58 -0.64
C LEU A 380 4.27 8.10 -1.96
N GLY A 381 3.74 7.03 -2.55
CA GLY A 381 4.17 6.57 -3.87
C GLY A 381 3.82 7.56 -4.99
N THR A 382 2.66 8.23 -4.91
CA THR A 382 2.31 9.34 -5.79
C THR A 382 3.30 10.51 -5.65
N LEU A 383 3.59 10.94 -4.41
CA LEU A 383 4.53 12.02 -4.17
C LEU A 383 5.93 11.67 -4.70
N ALA A 384 6.41 10.45 -4.43
CA ALA A 384 7.72 10.00 -4.87
C ALA A 384 7.84 9.98 -6.40
N ARG A 385 6.80 9.53 -7.11
CA ARG A 385 6.76 9.54 -8.57
C ARG A 385 6.89 10.97 -9.11
N LEU A 386 6.08 11.89 -8.61
CA LEU A 386 6.07 13.29 -9.08
C LEU A 386 7.40 14.01 -8.78
N ALA A 387 7.94 13.81 -7.58
CA ALA A 387 9.20 14.40 -7.16
C ALA A 387 10.37 13.92 -8.05
N ARG A 388 10.46 12.63 -8.35
CA ARG A 388 11.50 12.08 -9.24
C ARG A 388 11.33 12.47 -10.69
N GLY A 389 10.09 12.59 -11.15
CA GLY A 389 9.78 13.02 -12.50
C GLY A 389 9.96 14.53 -12.70
N ASN A 390 10.18 15.29 -11.62
CA ASN A 390 10.15 16.75 -11.61
C ASN A 390 8.89 17.30 -12.32
N GLN A 391 7.75 16.66 -12.05
CA GLN A 391 6.47 16.92 -12.73
C GLN A 391 5.65 18.01 -12.06
N SER A 392 6.02 18.40 -10.83
CA SER A 392 5.28 19.33 -9.98
C SER A 392 6.22 20.36 -9.38
N ALA A 393 5.74 21.60 -9.24
CA ALA A 393 6.45 22.67 -8.55
C ALA A 393 6.30 22.59 -7.03
N VAL A 394 5.25 21.91 -6.54
CA VAL A 394 4.96 21.75 -5.10
C VAL A 394 5.49 20.42 -4.57
N VAL A 395 5.32 19.32 -5.31
CA VAL A 395 5.79 17.99 -4.93
C VAL A 395 7.28 17.88 -5.19
N THR A 396 8.04 18.30 -4.19
CA THR A 396 9.50 18.22 -4.15
C THR A 396 9.98 17.02 -3.33
N LYS A 397 11.28 16.75 -3.40
CA LYS A 397 11.95 15.80 -2.51
C LYS A 397 11.67 16.11 -1.04
N ASP A 398 11.70 17.39 -0.67
CA ASP A 398 11.52 17.83 0.71
C ASP A 398 10.08 17.60 1.19
N LEU A 399 9.09 17.88 0.35
CA LEU A 399 7.69 17.58 0.68
C LEU A 399 7.47 16.07 0.84
N PHE A 400 8.00 15.27 -0.10
CA PHE A 400 7.93 13.80 0.03
C PHE A 400 8.55 13.33 1.36
N TYR A 401 9.76 13.78 1.69
CA TYR A 401 10.42 13.35 2.91
C TYR A 401 9.68 13.82 4.17
N GLN A 402 9.12 15.03 4.17
CA GLN A 402 8.29 15.54 5.25
C GLN A 402 7.08 14.63 5.51
N GLU A 403 6.34 14.26 4.46
CA GLU A 403 5.17 13.38 4.60
C GLU A 403 5.56 11.94 4.94
N PHE A 404 6.66 11.43 4.39
CA PHE A 404 7.19 10.11 4.76
C PHE A 404 7.60 10.08 6.24
N LYS A 405 8.19 11.16 6.75
CA LYS A 405 8.54 11.31 8.17
C LYS A 405 7.30 11.30 9.05
N LYS A 406 6.22 12.01 8.67
CA LYS A 406 4.92 11.93 9.37
C LYS A 406 4.40 10.49 9.41
N TYR A 407 4.48 9.77 8.29
CA TYR A 407 4.05 8.37 8.24
C TYR A 407 4.88 7.48 9.18
N ALA A 408 6.19 7.68 9.27
CA ALA A 408 7.00 6.98 10.27
C ALA A 408 6.56 7.32 11.70
N LEU A 409 6.27 8.60 11.99
CA LEU A 409 5.84 9.03 13.32
C LEU A 409 4.46 8.50 13.72
N THR A 410 3.52 8.36 12.77
CA THR A 410 2.21 7.77 13.08
C THR A 410 2.28 6.28 13.36
N ASN A 411 3.40 5.60 13.04
CA ASN A 411 3.62 4.20 13.37
C ASN A 411 4.19 4.01 14.79
N TYR A 412 3.68 4.78 15.76
CA TYR A 412 4.03 4.68 17.18
C TYR A 412 2.79 4.65 18.06
N LYS A 413 2.92 4.05 19.24
CA LYS A 413 1.97 4.15 20.35
C LYS A 413 2.76 4.10 21.65
N ASP A 414 2.53 5.04 22.55
CA ASP A 414 3.24 5.13 23.84
C ASP A 414 4.79 5.11 23.71
N GLY A 415 5.31 5.70 22.62
CA GLY A 415 6.74 5.79 22.35
C GLY A 415 7.39 4.52 21.79
N VAL A 416 6.61 3.47 21.47
CA VAL A 416 7.11 2.26 20.81
C VAL A 416 6.50 2.08 19.43
N PRO A 417 7.22 1.50 18.45
CA PRO A 417 6.67 1.21 17.13
C PRO A 417 5.38 0.38 17.20
N TYR A 418 4.35 0.83 16.49
CA TYR A 418 3.01 0.25 16.50
C TYR A 418 2.27 0.61 15.20
N THR A 419 1.40 -0.26 14.71
CA THR A 419 0.53 0.02 13.56
C THR A 419 -0.86 -0.50 13.89
N ALA A 420 -1.88 0.33 13.70
CA ALA A 420 -3.27 -0.06 13.72
C ALA A 420 -4.00 0.45 12.47
N GLU A 421 -5.33 0.56 12.51
CA GLU A 421 -6.16 0.78 11.32
C GLU A 421 -6.09 2.22 10.82
N SER A 422 -6.27 3.21 11.69
CA SER A 422 -6.28 4.64 11.31
C SER A 422 -5.82 5.57 12.43
N HIS A 423 -5.36 6.76 12.07
CA HIS A 423 -4.82 7.76 12.97
C HIS A 423 -5.63 9.07 12.92
N TYR A 424 -5.77 9.75 14.06
CA TYR A 424 -6.34 11.10 14.07
C TYR A 424 -5.37 12.07 13.37
N PRO A 425 -5.83 12.95 12.47
CA PRO A 425 -4.94 13.80 11.68
C PRO A 425 -4.29 14.94 12.49
N THR A 426 -4.88 15.33 13.62
CA THR A 426 -4.50 16.53 14.39
C THR A 426 -3.95 16.24 15.79
N ILE A 427 -3.93 14.98 16.22
CA ILE A 427 -3.37 14.57 17.52
C ILE A 427 -2.62 13.25 17.39
N ASP A 428 -1.59 13.05 18.21
CA ASP A 428 -0.80 11.83 18.30
C ASP A 428 -1.58 10.68 18.96
N LYS A 429 -2.56 10.13 18.23
CA LYS A 429 -3.39 9.03 18.70
C LYS A 429 -4.01 8.26 17.52
N TRP A 430 -3.98 6.93 17.64
CA TRP A 430 -4.75 6.06 16.75
C TRP A 430 -6.26 6.26 16.93
N SER A 431 -6.96 6.47 15.81
CA SER A 431 -8.42 6.55 15.76
C SER A 431 -9.06 5.17 15.60
N GLY A 432 -8.44 4.25 14.87
CA GLY A 432 -8.86 2.85 14.73
C GLY A 432 -7.90 1.92 15.47
N ASP A 433 -8.16 1.68 16.75
CA ASP A 433 -7.28 0.95 17.67
C ASP A 433 -8.11 0.10 18.66
N THR A 434 -8.86 -0.85 18.11
CA THR A 434 -9.68 -1.78 18.87
C THR A 434 -8.80 -2.91 19.42
N THR A 435 -8.89 -3.15 20.73
CA THR A 435 -8.08 -4.17 21.42
C THR A 435 -8.38 -5.59 20.91
N ASN A 436 -7.32 -6.39 20.72
CA ASN A 436 -7.37 -7.74 20.12
C ASN A 436 -8.00 -7.75 18.73
N HIS A 437 -7.74 -6.69 17.96
CA HIS A 437 -8.26 -6.55 16.61
C HIS A 437 -7.28 -5.77 15.73
N SER A 438 -7.02 -4.51 16.08
CA SER A 438 -6.28 -3.58 15.22
C SER A 438 -4.76 -3.68 15.37
N GLU A 439 -4.26 -4.37 16.41
CA GLU A 439 -2.82 -4.48 16.67
C GLU A 439 -2.08 -5.12 15.48
N HIS A 440 -0.99 -4.46 15.06
CA HIS A 440 -0.09 -4.94 14.01
C HIS A 440 -0.73 -5.06 12.62
N TYR A 441 -1.72 -4.23 12.30
CA TYR A 441 -2.50 -4.33 11.08
C TYR A 441 -1.65 -4.31 9.78
N LEU A 442 -1.82 -5.31 8.90
CA LEU A 442 -1.09 -5.43 7.62
C LEU A 442 -1.96 -5.04 6.43
N HIS A 443 -2.25 -3.74 6.35
CA HIS A 443 -3.12 -3.11 5.37
C HIS A 443 -2.45 -1.93 4.65
N SER A 444 -1.12 -1.88 4.64
CA SER A 444 -0.36 -0.78 4.02
C SER A 444 1.07 -1.20 3.69
N THR A 445 1.76 -0.45 2.84
CA THR A 445 3.19 -0.65 2.58
C THR A 445 4.06 0.34 3.37
N TYR A 446 5.20 -0.13 3.85
CA TYR A 446 6.25 0.64 4.54
C TYR A 446 7.63 0.25 4.05
N LEU A 447 7.96 -1.06 4.00
CA LEU A 447 9.22 -1.54 3.41
C LEU A 447 9.34 -1.05 1.96
N ASP A 448 8.26 -1.17 1.20
CA ASP A 448 8.25 -0.67 -0.17
C ASP A 448 8.43 0.85 -0.25
N ASN A 449 7.81 1.60 0.67
CA ASN A 449 8.03 3.04 0.73
C ASN A 449 9.48 3.39 1.10
N VAL A 450 10.15 2.58 1.93
CA VAL A 450 11.59 2.73 2.21
C VAL A 450 12.40 2.45 0.94
N PHE A 451 12.25 1.29 0.32
CA PHE A 451 13.13 0.89 -0.79
C PHE A 451 12.81 1.61 -2.09
N THR A 452 11.54 1.60 -2.50
CA THR A 452 11.09 2.17 -3.76
C THR A 452 10.93 3.67 -3.70
N ASN A 453 10.49 4.25 -2.57
CA ASN A 453 10.13 5.69 -2.50
C ASN A 453 11.18 6.57 -1.79
N LEU A 454 11.81 6.11 -0.71
CA LEU A 454 12.83 6.89 -0.01
C LEU A 454 14.24 6.67 -0.61
N ILE A 455 14.71 5.42 -0.60
CA ILE A 455 16.03 5.05 -1.15
C ILE A 455 16.02 5.09 -2.68
N GLY A 456 14.87 4.83 -3.28
CA GLY A 456 14.62 5.03 -4.70
C GLY A 456 15.22 3.97 -5.59
N ILE A 457 15.21 2.72 -5.15
CA ILE A 457 15.46 1.57 -6.03
C ILE A 457 14.24 1.45 -6.92
N ILE A 458 14.41 1.64 -8.23
CA ILE A 458 13.31 1.64 -9.20
C ILE A 458 13.31 0.28 -9.90
N PRO A 459 12.39 -0.64 -9.55
CA PRO A 459 12.42 -1.97 -10.12
C PRO A 459 12.03 -1.98 -11.59
N THR A 460 12.75 -2.75 -12.40
CA THR A 460 12.49 -2.92 -13.82
C THR A 460 12.68 -4.38 -14.23
N LEU A 461 12.07 -4.79 -15.35
CA LEU A 461 12.23 -6.17 -15.85
C LEU A 461 13.53 -6.39 -16.62
N ASP A 462 14.20 -5.33 -17.07
CA ASP A 462 15.52 -5.42 -17.68
C ASP A 462 16.63 -5.48 -16.64
N ASP A 463 17.77 -6.03 -17.04
CA ASP A 463 18.97 -6.26 -16.23
C ASP A 463 19.71 -4.94 -15.93
N ARG A 464 19.06 -4.08 -15.12
CA ARG A 464 19.61 -2.83 -14.60
C ARG A 464 19.22 -2.61 -13.15
N LEU A 465 20.12 -1.97 -12.41
CA LEU A 465 19.82 -1.36 -11.12
C LEU A 465 19.72 0.15 -11.32
N GLU A 466 18.53 0.70 -11.07
CA GLU A 466 18.29 2.14 -11.13
C GLU A 466 18.02 2.69 -9.73
N MET A 467 18.75 3.73 -9.34
CA MET A 467 18.61 4.40 -8.05
C MET A 467 18.34 5.89 -8.23
N ARG A 468 17.22 6.37 -7.68
CA ARG A 468 16.81 7.79 -7.63
C ARG A 468 16.34 8.18 -6.22
N PRO A 469 17.27 8.38 -5.28
CA PRO A 469 16.93 8.62 -3.88
C PRO A 469 16.17 9.93 -3.67
N LEU A 470 15.23 9.91 -2.74
CA LEU A 470 14.51 11.07 -2.22
C LEU A 470 14.87 11.35 -0.74
N VAL A 471 16.04 10.90 -0.30
CA VAL A 471 16.59 11.18 1.03
C VAL A 471 16.95 12.67 1.16
N PRO A 472 16.81 13.29 2.34
CA PRO A 472 17.12 14.70 2.53
C PRO A 472 18.63 14.97 2.43
N ASP A 473 19.01 16.20 2.07
CA ASP A 473 20.42 16.57 1.83
C ASP A 473 21.31 16.50 3.07
N ASN A 474 20.71 16.48 4.27
CA ASN A 474 21.43 16.41 5.54
C ASN A 474 21.73 14.97 6.01
N TRP A 475 21.27 13.94 5.30
CA TRP A 475 21.70 12.56 5.58
C TRP A 475 23.16 12.36 5.17
N THR A 476 24.02 12.10 6.16
CA THR A 476 25.45 11.84 5.90
C THR A 476 25.74 10.41 5.44
N TYR A 477 24.78 9.51 5.62
CA TYR A 477 24.84 8.12 5.19
C TYR A 477 23.42 7.55 5.05
N PHE A 478 23.30 6.43 4.36
CA PHE A 478 22.27 5.41 4.54
C PHE A 478 22.85 4.09 4.06
N ALA A 479 22.42 2.97 4.62
CA ALA A 479 22.82 1.64 4.17
C ALA A 479 21.58 0.78 3.93
N VAL A 480 21.63 -0.01 2.85
CA VAL A 480 20.73 -1.13 2.58
C VAL A 480 21.63 -2.31 2.22
N GLU A 481 21.46 -3.42 2.92
CA GLU A 481 22.30 -4.60 2.81
C GLU A 481 21.44 -5.85 2.60
N ASN A 482 21.90 -6.75 1.72
CA ASN A 482 21.24 -8.02 1.40
C ASN A 482 19.79 -7.87 0.90
N LEU A 483 19.51 -6.82 0.13
CA LEU A 483 18.24 -6.65 -0.56
C LEU A 483 18.15 -7.62 -1.75
N PRO A 484 17.10 -8.46 -1.85
CA PRO A 484 16.92 -9.32 -3.01
C PRO A 484 16.49 -8.48 -4.23
N TYR A 485 17.34 -8.41 -5.26
CA TYR A 485 17.03 -7.73 -6.51
C TYR A 485 17.63 -8.50 -7.70
N HIS A 486 16.76 -9.12 -8.49
CA HIS A 486 17.14 -9.91 -9.68
C HIS A 486 18.02 -11.16 -9.42
N GLY A 487 17.86 -11.78 -8.25
CA GLY A 487 18.77 -12.83 -7.78
C GLY A 487 20.08 -12.21 -7.37
#